data_AF-A0A5S6MJC4-F1
#
_entry.id   AF-A0A5S6MJC4-F1
#
_cell.length_a   1.000
_cell.length_b   1.000
_cell.length_c   1.000
_cell.angle_alpha   90.00
_cell.angle_beta   90.00
_cell.angle_gamma   90.00
#
_symmetry.space_group_name_H-M   'P 1'
#
loop_
_entity.id
_entity.type
_entity.pdbx_description
1 polymer ?
#
loop_
_entity_poly.entity_id
_entity_poly.type
_entity_poly.pdbx_seq_one_letter_code
_entity_poly.pdbx_strand_id
1 'polypeptide(L)'
;QGGAIEEEVKNEKEPLIEFFSSYRELFEFFCSNTTIHGAIRLVCSRSNRMKTAFWLVLFLATFGLMYWQFGLLFGQYFSYPVSINLNVNSDKLPFPAVTVCTLNPYRYKAIQNDLQELDKETQRTLYELYKYNSTGVQGWIPTNQRVRRDRPGLPHLLELVPPGSKTHRVSRSVIEEELQVKRREWNIGFKLCNETGGDCFYQTYTSGVDAIREWYRFHYINILARVPEEAAIDGEQLENFIFACRFNEESCTKANYSHFHHAIYGNCYTFNQNRSGQSNLWSSSMPGIKNGLTLILRTEQHDYIPLLSSVAGARVLVHGHKEPAFMDDSGFNIPPGMETSIGMKKETVNRMGGKYSDCSEDGSDVDVKNLFESEYTEQVCVRSCFQAAMVERCGCGYAFYPLSPGDEFCDYNKHKSWGHCYYKLIIEFTSNKLGCFSKCRKPCLVSEYQLTAGYSKWPNRVSQVSWVN
;
A
#
# COMPACT_ATOMS: atom_id res chain seq x y z
N GLN A 1 61.81 14.71 79.67
CA GLN A 1 61.26 13.69 80.58
C GLN A 1 59.87 13.37 80.09
N GLY A 2 59.64 12.12 79.72
CA GLY A 2 58.43 11.66 79.06
C GLY A 2 57.24 11.50 80.00
N GLY A 3 56.07 11.36 79.38
CA GLY A 3 54.77 11.15 80.01
C GLY A 3 53.69 11.54 78.98
N ALA A 4 53.44 10.68 78.01
CA ALA A 4 52.40 9.65 78.01
C ALA A 4 51.17 10.18 77.25
N ILE A 5 51.11 9.77 75.98
CA ILE A 5 49.97 9.91 75.07
C ILE A 5 48.95 8.87 75.52
N GLU A 6 47.80 9.30 76.02
CA GLU A 6 46.63 8.41 76.17
C GLU A 6 45.98 8.26 74.80
N GLU A 7 46.25 7.13 74.16
CA GLU A 7 45.46 6.62 73.04
C GLU A 7 44.07 6.21 73.56
N GLU A 8 43.04 6.98 73.24
CA GLU A 8 41.66 6.50 73.30
C GLU A 8 41.50 5.36 72.28
N VAL A 9 41.51 4.13 72.78
CA VAL A 9 41.17 2.93 72.02
C VAL A 9 39.71 3.04 71.58
N LYS A 10 39.51 3.52 70.35
CA LYS A 10 38.25 3.43 69.62
C LYS A 10 37.99 1.95 69.34
N ASN A 11 37.17 1.32 70.17
CA ASN A 11 36.61 0.00 69.87
C ASN A 11 35.68 0.14 68.65
N GLU A 12 36.22 -0.09 67.46
CA GLU A 12 35.46 -0.43 66.28
C GLU A 12 34.69 -1.73 66.57
N LYS A 13 33.39 -1.62 66.82
CA LYS A 13 32.50 -2.78 66.75
C LYS A 13 32.28 -3.09 65.28
N GLU A 14 32.87 -4.18 64.82
CA GLU A 14 32.47 -4.85 63.57
C GLU A 14 30.94 -5.05 63.54
N PRO A 15 30.29 -4.97 62.35
CA PRO A 15 28.85 -5.08 62.26
C PRO A 15 28.43 -6.53 62.52
N LEU A 16 28.00 -6.81 63.75
CA LEU A 16 27.27 -8.04 64.04
C LEU A 16 26.02 -8.05 63.17
N ILE A 17 25.92 -9.03 62.27
CA ILE A 17 24.67 -9.38 61.62
C ILE A 17 23.76 -9.91 62.73
N GLU A 18 22.87 -9.06 63.27
CA GLU A 18 21.91 -9.45 64.30
C GLU A 18 20.89 -10.44 63.71
N PHE A 19 21.04 -11.71 64.08
CA PHE A 19 20.01 -12.72 63.82
C PHE A 19 18.88 -12.54 64.84
N PHE A 20 17.80 -11.90 64.41
CA PHE A 20 16.59 -11.77 65.21
C PHE A 20 15.97 -13.16 65.47
N SER A 21 15.73 -13.49 66.75
CA SER A 21 15.25 -14.81 67.15
C SER A 21 13.75 -15.03 66.87
N SER A 22 13.03 -13.93 66.60
CA SER A 22 11.58 -13.88 66.46
C SER A 22 11.16 -12.75 65.52
N TYR A 23 10.13 -13.00 64.70
CA TYR A 23 9.48 -11.96 63.88
C TYR A 23 9.03 -10.76 64.70
N ARG A 24 8.72 -10.95 65.99
CA ARG A 24 8.31 -9.88 66.90
C ARG A 24 9.47 -8.96 67.26
N GLU A 25 10.66 -9.51 67.51
CA GLU A 25 11.85 -8.73 67.84
C GLU A 25 12.34 -7.94 66.63
N LEU A 26 12.32 -8.56 65.44
CA LEU A 26 12.63 -7.88 64.17
C LEU A 26 11.66 -6.72 63.92
N PHE A 27 10.35 -6.93 64.15
CA PHE A 27 9.34 -5.89 63.95
C PHE A 27 9.43 -4.77 64.99
N GLU A 28 9.68 -5.08 66.26
CA GLU A 28 9.89 -4.07 67.32
C GLU A 28 11.14 -3.23 67.04
N PHE A 29 12.26 -3.85 66.64
CA PHE A 29 13.47 -3.16 66.21
C PHE A 29 13.23 -2.27 64.98
N PHE A 30 12.58 -2.80 63.94
CA PHE A 30 12.20 -2.04 62.75
C PHE A 30 11.34 -0.83 63.12
N CYS A 31 10.34 -1.01 64.00
CA CYS A 31 9.46 0.08 64.43
C CYS A 31 10.18 1.15 65.27
N SER A 32 11.21 0.79 66.05
CA SER A 32 12.00 1.76 66.83
C SER A 32 13.04 2.52 66.00
N ASN A 33 13.57 1.89 64.94
CA ASN A 33 14.63 2.47 64.11
C ASN A 33 14.13 3.07 62.78
N THR A 34 12.86 2.83 62.42
CA THR A 34 12.26 3.40 61.21
C THR A 34 11.78 4.84 61.45
N THR A 35 11.94 5.70 60.45
CA THR A 35 11.37 7.05 60.44
C THR A 35 9.89 7.07 60.07
N ILE A 36 9.28 5.89 59.84
CA ILE A 36 7.84 5.77 59.56
C ILE A 36 7.05 6.09 60.84
N HIS A 37 6.55 7.32 60.94
CA HIS A 37 5.82 7.83 62.11
C HIS A 37 4.61 6.98 62.54
N GLY A 38 3.99 6.27 61.61
CA GLY A 38 2.88 5.35 61.89
C GLY A 38 3.31 4.12 62.71
N ALA A 39 4.49 3.56 62.43
CA ALA A 39 5.02 2.36 63.09
C ALA A 39 5.47 2.65 64.55
N ILE A 40 6.15 3.78 64.77
CA ILE A 40 6.55 4.25 66.10
C ILE A 40 5.32 4.47 67.00
N ARG A 41 4.26 5.13 66.50
CA ARG A 41 3.05 5.39 67.29
C ARG A 41 2.22 4.14 67.56
N LEU A 42 2.28 3.14 66.69
CA LEU A 42 1.65 1.84 66.88
C LEU A 42 2.28 1.06 68.04
N VAL A 43 3.63 1.11 68.17
CA VAL A 43 4.40 0.40 69.20
C VAL A 43 4.44 1.16 70.54
N CYS A 44 4.59 2.49 70.54
CA CYS A 44 4.65 3.29 71.77
C CYS A 44 3.27 3.55 72.43
N SER A 45 2.15 3.31 71.75
CA SER A 45 0.79 3.55 72.28
C SER A 45 0.18 2.36 73.03
N ARG A 46 0.96 1.33 73.38
CA ARG A 46 0.46 0.05 73.95
C ARG A 46 -0.37 0.18 75.24
N SER A 47 -0.23 1.29 75.97
CA SER A 47 -0.96 1.57 77.23
C SER A 47 -2.43 1.97 77.04
N ASN A 48 -2.81 2.54 75.88
CA ASN A 48 -4.19 3.01 75.64
C ASN A 48 -4.75 2.42 74.35
N ARG A 49 -5.62 1.41 74.48
CA ARG A 49 -6.17 0.62 73.36
C ARG A 49 -6.92 1.46 72.33
N MET A 50 -7.59 2.55 72.72
CA MET A 50 -8.27 3.43 71.76
C MET A 50 -7.29 4.21 70.88
N LYS A 51 -6.17 4.67 71.44
CA LYS A 51 -5.14 5.37 70.67
C LYS A 51 -4.43 4.42 69.71
N THR A 52 -4.15 3.19 70.13
CA THR A 52 -3.59 2.15 69.25
C THR A 52 -4.51 1.82 68.07
N ALA A 53 -5.81 1.66 68.33
CA ALA A 53 -6.80 1.39 67.27
C ALA A 53 -6.88 2.55 66.25
N PHE A 54 -6.90 3.80 66.72
CA PHE A 54 -6.89 4.98 65.85
C PHE A 54 -5.65 5.02 64.93
N TRP A 55 -4.45 4.83 65.50
CA TRP A 55 -3.21 4.83 64.71
C TRP A 55 -3.11 3.64 63.76
N LEU A 56 -3.66 2.48 64.13
CA LEU A 56 -3.72 1.30 63.26
C LEU A 56 -4.64 1.52 62.05
N VAL A 57 -5.83 2.09 62.25
CA VAL A 57 -6.75 2.42 61.14
C VAL A 57 -6.12 3.45 60.20
N LEU A 58 -5.50 4.49 60.75
CA LEU A 58 -4.82 5.51 59.95
C LEU A 58 -3.63 4.92 59.18
N PHE A 59 -2.83 4.06 59.82
CA PHE A 59 -1.74 3.34 59.16
C PHE A 59 -2.26 2.46 58.01
N LEU A 60 -3.28 1.62 58.25
CA LEU A 60 -3.89 0.78 57.21
C LEU A 60 -4.52 1.60 56.08
N ALA A 61 -5.16 2.74 56.38
CA ALA A 61 -5.71 3.64 55.36
C ALA A 61 -4.60 4.25 54.50
N THR A 62 -3.51 4.76 55.11
CA THR A 62 -2.37 5.30 54.36
C THR A 62 -1.66 4.23 53.53
N PHE A 63 -1.52 3.02 54.06
CA PHE A 63 -0.98 1.88 53.34
C PHE A 63 -1.90 1.49 52.17
N GLY A 64 -3.22 1.41 52.40
CA GLY A 64 -4.21 1.15 51.35
C GLY A 64 -4.16 2.19 50.22
N LEU A 65 -4.10 3.49 50.56
CA LEU A 65 -3.94 4.57 49.58
C LEU A 65 -2.61 4.47 48.83
N MET A 66 -1.52 4.09 49.50
CA MET A 66 -0.22 3.89 48.86
C MET A 66 -0.26 2.75 47.85
N TYR A 67 -0.84 1.59 48.17
CA TYR A 67 -0.99 0.48 47.22
C TYR A 67 -1.95 0.81 46.08
N TRP A 68 -3.01 1.58 46.35
CA TRP A 68 -3.88 2.11 45.31
C TRP A 68 -3.11 3.01 44.34
N GLN A 69 -2.31 3.95 44.86
CA GLN A 69 -1.44 4.81 44.05
C GLN A 69 -0.40 4.01 43.26
N PHE A 70 0.20 2.98 43.86
CA PHE A 70 1.09 2.07 43.13
C PHE A 70 0.34 1.38 41.99
N GLY A 71 -0.87 0.88 42.22
CA GLY A 71 -1.70 0.28 41.17
C GLY A 71 -1.94 1.24 40.01
N LEU A 72 -2.23 2.51 40.30
CA LEU A 72 -2.39 3.55 39.27
C LEU A 72 -1.08 3.81 38.51
N LEU A 73 0.05 3.96 39.19
CA LEU A 73 1.36 4.20 38.58
C LEU A 73 1.81 3.02 37.71
N PHE A 74 1.61 1.79 38.17
CA PHE A 74 1.87 0.59 37.39
C PHE A 74 0.95 0.51 36.17
N GLY A 75 -0.33 0.83 36.32
CA GLY A 75 -1.28 0.93 35.21
C GLY A 75 -0.81 1.94 34.15
N GLN A 76 -0.36 3.11 34.58
CA GLN A 76 0.15 4.16 33.68
C GLN A 76 1.49 3.78 33.02
N TYR A 77 2.37 3.07 33.73
CA TYR A 77 3.64 2.60 33.17
C TYR A 77 3.42 1.55 32.08
N PHE A 78 2.54 0.57 32.34
CA PHE A 78 2.24 -0.51 31.39
C PHE A 78 1.20 -0.13 30.32
N SER A 79 0.61 1.06 30.38
CA SER A 79 -0.22 1.58 29.29
C SER A 79 0.60 2.18 28.14
N TYR A 80 1.94 2.29 28.29
CA TYR A 80 2.87 2.82 27.27
C TYR A 80 2.39 4.14 26.62
N PRO A 81 2.13 5.20 27.40
CA PRO A 81 1.59 6.44 26.84
C PRO A 81 2.57 7.11 25.87
N VAL A 82 2.04 7.71 24.81
CA VAL A 82 2.83 8.41 23.77
C VAL A 82 2.44 9.89 23.70
N SER A 83 3.40 10.75 23.37
CA SER A 83 3.20 12.20 23.17
C SER A 83 3.57 12.60 21.74
N ILE A 84 2.74 13.44 21.10
CA ILE A 84 2.98 13.93 19.75
C ILE A 84 3.81 15.22 19.82
N ASN A 85 4.94 15.25 19.11
CA ASN A 85 5.75 16.45 18.93
C ASN A 85 5.70 16.86 17.45
N LEU A 86 5.28 18.11 17.18
CA LEU A 86 5.23 18.68 15.84
C LEU A 86 6.44 19.58 15.63
N ASN A 87 7.22 19.30 14.60
CA ASN A 87 8.33 20.15 14.18
C ASN A 87 8.23 20.48 12.69
N VAL A 88 8.66 21.68 12.32
CA VAL A 88 8.74 22.11 10.93
C VAL A 88 10.22 22.31 10.60
N ASN A 89 10.80 21.34 9.89
CA ASN A 89 12.17 21.44 9.40
C ASN A 89 12.21 22.37 8.19
N SER A 90 13.10 23.37 8.22
CA SER A 90 13.34 24.30 7.10
C SER A 90 14.61 23.96 6.32
N ASP A 91 15.06 22.71 6.39
CA ASP A 91 16.27 22.23 5.72
C ASP A 91 16.07 22.09 4.22
N LYS A 92 17.17 21.95 3.47
CA LYS A 92 17.12 21.61 2.04
C LYS A 92 16.36 20.29 1.86
N LEU A 93 15.21 20.33 1.21
CA LEU A 93 14.36 19.16 1.05
C LEU A 93 14.82 18.33 -0.16
N PRO A 94 15.05 17.02 0.00
CA PRO A 94 15.23 16.13 -1.14
C PRO A 94 13.92 16.13 -1.94
N PHE A 95 14.01 16.42 -3.23
CA PHE A 95 12.86 16.40 -4.13
C PHE A 95 12.37 14.95 -4.25
N PRO A 96 11.07 14.64 -4.19
CA PRO A 96 10.60 13.25 -4.21
C PRO A 96 10.87 12.55 -5.54
N ALA A 97 10.65 11.24 -5.59
CA ALA A 97 10.57 10.53 -6.85
C ALA A 97 9.23 10.86 -7.52
N VAL A 98 9.27 11.09 -8.84
CA VAL A 98 8.08 11.41 -9.64
C VAL A 98 7.97 10.39 -10.75
N THR A 99 6.92 9.56 -10.71
CA THR A 99 6.59 8.65 -11.80
C THR A 99 5.54 9.26 -12.68
N VAL A 100 5.80 9.26 -13.98
CA VAL A 100 4.84 9.67 -15.01
C VAL A 100 4.60 8.47 -15.92
N CYS A 101 3.34 8.09 -16.07
CA CYS A 101 2.91 7.03 -16.98
C CYS A 101 2.09 7.60 -18.13
N THR A 102 2.22 6.97 -19.29
CA THR A 102 1.20 7.06 -20.33
C THR A 102 -0.13 6.51 -19.79
N LEU A 103 -1.24 6.83 -20.44
CA LEU A 103 -2.51 6.15 -20.23
C LEU A 103 -2.83 5.20 -21.38
N ASN A 104 -1.85 4.86 -22.21
CA ASN A 104 -2.02 3.96 -23.34
C ASN A 104 -1.16 2.71 -23.16
N PRO A 105 -1.75 1.54 -22.83
CA PRO A 105 -1.02 0.28 -22.75
C PRO A 105 -0.51 -0.12 -24.14
N TYR A 106 0.82 -0.26 -24.24
CA TYR A 106 1.50 -0.64 -25.47
C TYR A 106 1.08 -2.04 -25.93
N ARG A 107 0.82 -2.18 -27.23
CA ARG A 107 0.63 -3.48 -27.88
C ARG A 107 1.99 -4.05 -28.26
N TYR A 108 2.54 -4.92 -27.41
CA TYR A 108 3.75 -5.65 -27.75
C TYR A 108 3.56 -6.44 -29.05
N LYS A 109 4.53 -6.31 -29.97
CA LYS A 109 4.55 -7.04 -31.24
C LYS A 109 4.42 -8.56 -31.03
N ALA A 110 5.00 -9.07 -29.94
CA ALA A 110 4.98 -10.49 -29.57
C ALA A 110 3.55 -11.05 -29.34
N ILE A 111 2.63 -10.24 -28.81
CA ILE A 111 1.24 -10.65 -28.51
C ILE A 111 0.21 -9.97 -29.42
N GLN A 112 0.65 -9.34 -30.51
CA GLN A 112 -0.23 -8.59 -31.40
C GLN A 112 -1.32 -9.47 -32.02
N ASN A 113 -0.99 -10.71 -32.37
CA ASN A 113 -1.95 -11.68 -32.90
C ASN A 113 -3.01 -12.09 -31.86
N ASP A 114 -2.57 -12.37 -30.62
CA ASP A 114 -3.47 -12.72 -29.52
C ASP A 114 -4.43 -11.57 -29.19
N LEU A 115 -3.92 -10.33 -29.19
CA LEU A 115 -4.74 -9.13 -28.98
C LEU A 115 -5.72 -8.88 -30.12
N GLN A 116 -5.34 -9.13 -31.38
CA GLN A 116 -6.25 -9.03 -32.52
C GLN A 116 -7.39 -10.06 -32.42
N GLU A 117 -7.10 -11.28 -31.95
CA GLU A 117 -8.12 -12.30 -31.71
C GLU A 117 -9.09 -11.88 -30.59
N LEU A 118 -8.56 -11.32 -29.49
CA LEU A 118 -9.37 -10.77 -28.41
C LEU A 118 -10.26 -9.60 -28.87
N ASP A 119 -9.71 -8.67 -29.65
CA ASP A 119 -10.46 -7.54 -30.21
C ASP A 119 -11.62 -8.03 -31.11
N LYS A 120 -11.35 -9.04 -31.95
CA LYS A 120 -12.35 -9.64 -32.84
C LYS A 120 -13.48 -10.30 -32.05
N GLU A 121 -13.15 -11.06 -31.01
CA GLU A 121 -14.17 -11.69 -30.16
C GLU A 121 -14.97 -10.64 -29.38
N THR A 122 -14.31 -9.57 -28.91
CA THR A 122 -15.00 -8.46 -28.24
C THR A 122 -16.03 -7.80 -29.14
N GLN A 123 -15.65 -7.50 -30.39
CA GLN A 123 -16.57 -6.90 -31.36
C GLN A 123 -17.76 -7.81 -31.63
N ARG A 124 -17.53 -9.12 -31.71
CA ARG A 124 -18.59 -10.11 -31.87
C ARG A 124 -19.54 -10.11 -30.67
N THR A 125 -19.02 -10.15 -29.45
CA THR A 125 -19.81 -10.07 -28.22
C THR A 125 -20.63 -8.78 -28.15
N LEU A 126 -20.03 -7.64 -28.49
CA LEU A 126 -20.71 -6.34 -28.56
C LEU A 126 -21.90 -6.36 -29.53
N TYR A 127 -21.73 -6.98 -30.70
CA TYR A 127 -22.80 -7.11 -31.67
C TYR A 127 -23.88 -8.11 -31.22
N GLU A 128 -23.49 -9.25 -30.65
CA GLU A 128 -24.43 -10.27 -30.18
C GLU A 128 -25.31 -9.73 -29.03
N LEU A 129 -24.70 -9.10 -28.01
CA LEU A 129 -25.38 -8.60 -26.81
C LEU A 129 -26.07 -7.24 -27.01
N TYR A 130 -25.41 -6.29 -27.68
CA TYR A 130 -25.88 -4.89 -27.75
C TYR A 130 -26.26 -4.44 -29.15
N LYS A 131 -26.08 -5.28 -30.19
CA LYS A 131 -26.23 -4.89 -31.60
C LYS A 131 -25.36 -3.69 -31.97
N TYR A 132 -24.25 -3.51 -31.26
CA TYR A 132 -23.29 -2.46 -31.54
C TYR A 132 -22.43 -2.86 -32.74
N ASN A 133 -22.39 -2.00 -33.75
CA ASN A 133 -21.54 -2.17 -34.92
C ASN A 133 -20.54 -1.02 -34.93
N SER A 134 -19.29 -1.30 -34.52
CA SER A 134 -18.23 -0.30 -34.63
C SER A 134 -17.83 -0.19 -36.11
N THR A 135 -18.27 0.87 -36.76
CA THR A 135 -17.83 1.25 -38.12
C THR A 135 -16.57 2.12 -38.09
N GLY A 136 -15.90 2.23 -36.93
CA GLY A 136 -14.84 3.21 -36.65
C GLY A 136 -13.42 2.65 -36.47
N VAL A 137 -13.23 1.34 -36.42
CA VAL A 137 -11.90 0.73 -36.57
C VAL A 137 -11.72 0.41 -38.04
N GLN A 138 -10.94 1.23 -38.74
CA GLN A 138 -10.69 1.07 -40.17
C GLN A 138 -10.12 -0.32 -40.48
N GLY A 139 -10.94 -1.12 -41.14
CA GLY A 139 -10.56 -2.38 -41.77
C GLY A 139 -11.10 -3.61 -41.05
N TRP A 140 -11.76 -4.48 -41.82
CA TRP A 140 -12.13 -5.86 -41.49
C TRP A 140 -13.51 -6.13 -40.89
N ILE A 141 -14.54 -5.82 -41.67
CA ILE A 141 -15.68 -6.74 -41.78
C ILE A 141 -15.48 -7.54 -43.08
N PRO A 142 -15.04 -8.81 -43.06
CA PRO A 142 -15.28 -9.70 -44.19
C PRO A 142 -16.77 -10.02 -44.19
N THR A 143 -17.52 -9.30 -45.01
CA THR A 143 -18.86 -9.73 -45.42
C THR A 143 -18.74 -11.11 -46.05
N ASN A 144 -19.47 -12.09 -45.49
CA ASN A 144 -19.69 -13.42 -46.06
C ASN A 144 -18.49 -14.38 -46.15
N GLN A 145 -17.80 -14.65 -45.04
CA GLN A 145 -17.15 -15.96 -44.89
C GLN A 145 -17.76 -16.73 -43.72
N ARG A 146 -18.35 -17.87 -44.03
CA ARG A 146 -18.59 -18.95 -43.06
C ARG A 146 -17.22 -19.38 -42.53
N VAL A 147 -16.77 -18.77 -41.45
CA VAL A 147 -15.53 -19.15 -40.77
C VAL A 147 -15.72 -20.57 -40.25
N ARG A 148 -14.98 -21.53 -40.84
CA ARG A 148 -14.85 -22.90 -40.32
C ARG A 148 -14.41 -22.83 -38.86
N ARG A 149 -15.16 -23.49 -37.97
CA ARG A 149 -14.87 -23.64 -36.53
C ARG A 149 -13.73 -24.64 -36.29
N ASP A 150 -12.54 -24.37 -36.82
CA ASP A 150 -11.38 -25.26 -36.64
C ASP A 150 -10.42 -24.80 -35.52
N ARG A 151 -10.72 -23.71 -34.81
CA ARG A 151 -9.99 -23.29 -33.60
C ARG A 151 -10.91 -23.29 -32.38
N PRO A 152 -10.46 -23.77 -31.21
CA PRO A 152 -11.20 -23.56 -29.97
C PRO A 152 -11.29 -22.05 -29.73
N GLY A 153 -12.51 -21.53 -29.59
CA GLY A 153 -12.73 -20.11 -29.33
C GLY A 153 -12.15 -19.67 -27.99
N LEU A 154 -12.06 -18.35 -27.78
CA LEU A 154 -11.60 -17.76 -26.53
C LEU A 154 -12.37 -18.36 -25.33
N PRO A 155 -11.70 -18.80 -24.26
CA PRO A 155 -12.39 -19.33 -23.09
C PRO A 155 -13.21 -18.24 -22.37
N HIS A 156 -14.14 -18.64 -21.51
CA HIS A 156 -14.91 -17.72 -20.65
C HIS A 156 -15.62 -16.58 -21.42
N LEU A 157 -16.51 -16.93 -22.35
CA LEU A 157 -17.29 -15.95 -23.09
C LEU A 157 -18.17 -15.10 -22.17
N LEU A 158 -18.33 -13.83 -22.53
CA LEU A 158 -19.25 -12.93 -21.86
C LEU A 158 -20.67 -13.19 -22.36
N GLU A 159 -21.59 -13.50 -21.44
CA GLU A 159 -22.95 -13.89 -21.76
C GLU A 159 -23.97 -13.26 -20.80
N LEU A 160 -25.25 -13.32 -21.18
CA LEU A 160 -26.35 -13.00 -20.27
C LEU A 160 -26.46 -14.13 -19.25
N VAL A 161 -26.38 -13.78 -17.96
CA VAL A 161 -26.37 -14.79 -16.90
C VAL A 161 -27.77 -15.39 -16.73
N PRO A 162 -27.91 -16.74 -16.78
CA PRO A 162 -29.20 -17.39 -16.61
C PRO A 162 -29.78 -17.14 -15.20
N PRO A 163 -31.11 -16.93 -15.07
CA PRO A 163 -31.77 -16.78 -13.76
C PRO A 163 -31.52 -18.00 -12.86
N GLY A 164 -31.21 -17.77 -11.58
CA GLY A 164 -30.95 -18.83 -10.59
C GLY A 164 -29.52 -19.40 -10.62
N SER A 165 -28.63 -18.86 -11.46
CA SER A 165 -27.21 -19.25 -11.47
C SER A 165 -26.49 -18.79 -10.19
N LYS A 166 -25.48 -19.56 -9.74
CA LYS A 166 -24.56 -19.10 -8.69
C LYS A 166 -23.78 -17.89 -9.20
N THR A 167 -23.98 -16.73 -8.59
CA THR A 167 -23.30 -15.49 -8.94
C THR A 167 -22.25 -15.12 -7.92
N HIS A 168 -21.18 -14.51 -8.39
CA HIS A 168 -20.14 -13.91 -7.60
C HIS A 168 -20.09 -12.42 -7.97
N ARG A 169 -20.07 -11.56 -6.95
CA ARG A 169 -19.97 -10.10 -7.09
C ARG A 169 -18.82 -9.64 -6.21
N VAL A 170 -17.93 -8.86 -6.79
CA VAL A 170 -16.93 -8.12 -6.01
C VAL A 170 -17.58 -6.77 -5.69
N SER A 171 -18.07 -6.59 -4.45
CA SER A 171 -18.55 -5.28 -4.01
C SER A 171 -17.37 -4.31 -3.97
N ARG A 172 -17.33 -3.34 -4.91
CA ARG A 172 -16.58 -2.10 -4.68
C ARG A 172 -17.36 -1.30 -3.64
N SER A 173 -16.68 -0.84 -2.59
CA SER A 173 -17.24 0.03 -1.56
C SER A 173 -17.56 1.41 -2.16
N VAL A 174 -18.73 1.52 -2.79
CA VAL A 174 -19.36 2.81 -3.07
C VAL A 174 -20.77 2.70 -2.52
N ILE A 175 -21.10 3.59 -1.58
CA ILE A 175 -22.44 3.80 -1.07
C ILE A 175 -23.24 4.40 -2.23
N GLU A 176 -23.84 3.55 -3.07
CA GLU A 176 -24.94 3.97 -3.93
C GLU A 176 -26.22 3.82 -3.11
N GLU A 177 -26.76 4.96 -2.67
CA GLU A 177 -28.17 5.04 -2.25
C GLU A 177 -29.03 4.46 -3.37
N GLU A 178 -29.74 3.37 -3.07
CA GLU A 178 -30.64 2.69 -3.99
C GLU A 178 -31.78 3.62 -4.41
N LEU A 179 -31.58 4.34 -5.51
CA LEU A 179 -32.69 4.77 -6.34
C LEU A 179 -33.29 3.51 -6.98
N GLN A 180 -34.41 3.06 -6.40
CA GLN A 180 -35.27 1.94 -6.81
C GLN A 180 -35.82 2.16 -8.23
N VAL A 181 -34.97 2.05 -9.24
CA VAL A 181 -35.38 1.88 -10.63
C VAL A 181 -35.45 0.37 -10.87
N LYS A 182 -36.66 -0.16 -11.06
CA LYS A 182 -36.90 -1.54 -11.54
C LYS A 182 -36.34 -1.69 -12.97
N ARG A 183 -35.03 -1.76 -13.12
CA ARG A 183 -34.37 -2.27 -14.32
C ARG A 183 -34.49 -3.78 -14.29
N ARG A 184 -34.94 -4.39 -15.38
CA ARG A 184 -34.87 -5.85 -15.54
C ARG A 184 -33.41 -6.27 -15.27
N GLU A 185 -33.21 -7.14 -14.29
CA GLU A 185 -31.90 -7.61 -13.81
C GLU A 185 -31.23 -8.55 -14.82
N TRP A 186 -30.87 -8.04 -15.98
CA TRP A 186 -29.98 -8.77 -16.89
C TRP A 186 -28.56 -8.57 -16.37
N ASN A 187 -28.11 -9.46 -15.48
CA ASN A 187 -26.71 -9.51 -15.11
C ASN A 187 -25.92 -10.05 -16.30
N ILE A 188 -24.91 -9.30 -16.75
CA ILE A 188 -23.97 -9.76 -17.77
C ILE A 188 -22.71 -10.24 -17.05
N GLY A 189 -22.14 -11.34 -17.50
CA GLY A 189 -21.00 -11.93 -16.82
C GLY A 189 -20.37 -13.06 -17.60
N PHE A 190 -19.31 -13.62 -17.05
CA PHE A 190 -18.63 -14.79 -17.62
C PHE A 190 -18.52 -15.88 -16.56
N LYS A 191 -18.63 -17.13 -17.03
CA LYS A 191 -18.60 -18.32 -16.18
C LYS A 191 -17.17 -18.74 -15.86
N LEU A 192 -16.88 -18.93 -14.58
CA LEU A 192 -15.61 -19.44 -14.07
C LEU A 192 -15.86 -20.77 -13.37
N CYS A 193 -14.99 -21.75 -13.61
CA CYS A 193 -15.09 -23.09 -13.06
C CYS A 193 -13.75 -23.54 -12.50
N ASN A 194 -13.78 -24.40 -11.48
CA ASN A 194 -12.61 -25.13 -11.03
C ASN A 194 -12.15 -26.18 -12.07
N GLU A 195 -11.00 -26.81 -11.84
CA GLU A 195 -10.41 -27.80 -12.78
C GLU A 195 -11.34 -28.97 -13.09
N THR A 196 -12.10 -29.45 -12.11
CA THR A 196 -13.03 -30.58 -12.28
C THR A 196 -14.34 -30.19 -12.95
N GLY A 197 -14.63 -28.88 -13.08
CA GLY A 197 -15.92 -28.36 -13.57
C GLY A 197 -17.08 -28.52 -12.59
N GLY A 198 -16.86 -29.09 -11.40
CA GLY A 198 -17.90 -29.36 -10.40
C GLY A 198 -18.32 -28.11 -9.60
N ASP A 199 -17.46 -27.11 -9.52
CA ASP A 199 -17.77 -25.84 -8.86
C ASP A 199 -17.57 -24.66 -9.82
N CYS A 200 -18.68 -24.09 -10.25
CA CYS A 200 -18.72 -22.96 -11.16
C CYS A 200 -19.57 -21.82 -10.60
N PHE A 201 -19.16 -20.59 -10.90
CA PHE A 201 -19.93 -19.40 -10.63
C PHE A 201 -19.80 -18.41 -11.78
N TYR A 202 -20.75 -17.47 -11.85
CA TYR A 202 -20.72 -16.36 -12.78
C TYR A 202 -20.15 -15.12 -12.10
N GLN A 203 -19.09 -14.55 -12.67
CA GLN A 203 -18.66 -13.21 -12.28
C GLN A 203 -19.58 -12.20 -12.97
N THR A 204 -20.43 -11.53 -12.19
CA THR A 204 -21.51 -10.68 -12.70
C THR A 204 -21.25 -9.20 -12.53
N TYR A 205 -21.76 -8.40 -13.48
CA TYR A 205 -21.69 -6.94 -13.47
C TYR A 205 -23.07 -6.34 -13.78
N THR A 206 -23.34 -5.18 -13.19
CA THR A 206 -24.60 -4.43 -13.35
C THR A 206 -24.61 -3.57 -14.61
N SER A 207 -23.43 -3.15 -15.07
CA SER A 207 -23.24 -2.34 -16.27
C SER A 207 -22.55 -3.16 -17.37
N GLY A 208 -23.05 -3.03 -18.59
CA GLY A 208 -22.42 -3.64 -19.76
C GLY A 208 -21.02 -3.12 -20.04
N VAL A 209 -20.76 -1.85 -19.72
CA VAL A 209 -19.45 -1.21 -19.87
C VAL A 209 -18.44 -1.86 -18.93
N ASP A 210 -18.79 -2.03 -17.66
CA ASP A 210 -17.92 -2.65 -16.67
C ASP A 210 -17.73 -4.15 -16.96
N ALA A 211 -18.80 -4.83 -17.41
CA ALA A 211 -18.74 -6.23 -17.81
C ALA A 211 -17.72 -6.48 -18.92
N ILE A 212 -17.77 -5.68 -19.98
CA ILE A 212 -16.84 -5.79 -21.11
C ILE A 212 -15.43 -5.40 -20.71
N ARG A 213 -15.27 -4.31 -19.94
CA ARG A 213 -13.95 -3.85 -19.48
C ARG A 213 -13.25 -4.89 -18.63
N GLU A 214 -13.92 -5.43 -17.61
CA GLU A 214 -13.31 -6.43 -16.72
C GLU A 214 -13.10 -7.78 -17.41
N TRP A 215 -13.98 -8.17 -18.35
CA TRP A 215 -13.79 -9.35 -19.19
C TRP A 215 -12.58 -9.20 -20.13
N TYR A 216 -12.45 -8.06 -20.81
CA TYR A 216 -11.30 -7.77 -21.66
C TYR A 216 -10.01 -7.73 -20.83
N ARG A 217 -10.05 -7.08 -19.66
CA ARG A 217 -8.92 -7.04 -18.71
C ARG A 217 -8.50 -8.44 -18.27
N PHE A 218 -9.44 -9.32 -17.94
CA PHE A 218 -9.16 -10.71 -17.56
C PHE A 218 -8.35 -11.45 -18.63
N HIS A 219 -8.77 -11.35 -19.89
CA HIS A 219 -8.06 -11.96 -21.01
C HIS A 219 -6.73 -11.28 -21.34
N TYR A 220 -6.70 -9.95 -21.29
CA TYR A 220 -5.50 -9.17 -21.54
C TYR A 220 -4.39 -9.51 -20.54
N ILE A 221 -4.70 -9.63 -19.25
CA ILE A 221 -3.76 -10.03 -18.21
C ILE A 221 -3.15 -11.40 -18.52
N ASN A 222 -3.98 -12.34 -18.95
CA ASN A 222 -3.53 -13.67 -19.32
C ASN A 222 -2.58 -13.65 -20.52
N ILE A 223 -2.89 -12.85 -21.54
CA ILE A 223 -2.05 -12.72 -22.73
C ILE A 223 -0.73 -12.03 -22.36
N LEU A 224 -0.79 -10.99 -21.52
CA LEU A 224 0.38 -10.24 -21.07
C LEU A 224 1.36 -11.12 -20.27
N ALA A 225 0.86 -12.09 -19.50
CA ALA A 225 1.67 -13.05 -18.77
C ALA A 225 2.58 -13.92 -19.66
N ARG A 226 2.34 -13.96 -20.98
CA ARG A 226 3.17 -14.69 -21.96
C ARG A 226 4.29 -13.85 -22.57
N VAL A 227 4.31 -12.53 -22.31
CA VAL A 227 5.33 -11.65 -22.86
C VAL A 227 6.67 -11.94 -22.16
N PRO A 228 7.72 -12.32 -22.91
CA PRO A 228 9.05 -12.50 -22.33
C PRO A 228 9.56 -11.19 -21.72
N GLU A 229 10.27 -11.28 -20.61
CA GLU A 229 10.80 -10.12 -19.88
C GLU A 229 11.72 -9.27 -20.76
N GLU A 230 12.45 -9.89 -21.68
CA GLU A 230 13.35 -9.23 -22.64
C GLU A 230 12.61 -8.48 -23.75
N ALA A 231 11.40 -8.94 -24.12
CA ALA A 231 10.56 -8.30 -25.13
C ALA A 231 9.77 -7.10 -24.58
N ALA A 232 9.80 -6.91 -23.25
CA ALA A 232 9.14 -5.79 -22.59
C ALA A 232 9.86 -4.43 -22.80
N ILE A 233 11.10 -4.46 -23.30
CA ILE A 233 12.00 -3.31 -23.44
C ILE A 233 12.13 -2.93 -24.92
N ASP A 234 11.11 -2.29 -25.50
CA ASP A 234 11.28 -1.55 -26.75
C ASP A 234 11.52 -0.06 -26.39
N GLY A 235 12.80 0.29 -26.26
CA GLY A 235 13.30 1.54 -25.66
C GLY A 235 13.14 2.81 -26.51
N GLU A 236 12.44 2.76 -27.65
CA GLU A 236 12.39 3.85 -28.63
C GLU A 236 11.37 4.97 -28.30
N GLN A 237 10.75 4.96 -27.11
CA GLN A 237 9.54 5.75 -26.83
C GLN A 237 9.66 6.91 -25.84
N LEU A 238 10.80 7.12 -25.15
CA LEU A 238 10.88 8.28 -24.22
C LEU A 238 10.78 9.60 -24.99
N GLU A 239 11.55 9.78 -26.07
CA GLU A 239 11.58 11.03 -26.83
C GLU A 239 10.21 11.36 -27.43
N ASN A 240 9.35 10.36 -27.61
CA ASN A 240 7.98 10.52 -28.08
C ASN A 240 6.99 10.88 -26.97
N PHE A 241 7.25 10.56 -25.70
CA PHE A 241 6.34 10.85 -24.59
C PHE A 241 6.71 12.10 -23.80
N ILE A 242 7.99 12.28 -23.45
CA ILE A 242 8.46 13.44 -22.68
C ILE A 242 9.20 14.38 -23.62
N PHE A 243 8.49 15.42 -24.08
CA PHE A 243 9.01 16.38 -25.05
C PHE A 243 10.05 17.33 -24.44
N ALA A 244 9.83 17.76 -23.20
CA ALA A 244 10.79 18.58 -22.47
C ALA A 244 10.78 18.25 -20.97
N CYS A 245 11.97 18.24 -20.36
CA CYS A 245 12.16 18.06 -18.93
C CYS A 245 13.07 19.18 -18.41
N ARG A 246 12.60 19.91 -17.40
CA ARG A 246 13.43 20.87 -16.66
C ARG A 246 13.29 20.67 -15.17
N PHE A 247 14.41 20.64 -14.45
CA PHE A 247 14.43 20.65 -12.99
C PHE A 247 15.36 21.78 -12.54
N ASN A 248 14.86 22.66 -11.67
CA ASN A 248 15.64 23.81 -11.18
C ASN A 248 16.27 24.64 -12.32
N GLU A 249 15.46 24.95 -13.33
CA GLU A 249 15.83 25.63 -14.59
C GLU A 249 16.80 24.89 -15.52
N GLU A 250 17.44 23.81 -15.09
CA GLU A 250 18.34 22.98 -15.89
C GLU A 250 17.59 21.89 -16.66
N SER A 251 18.12 21.51 -17.84
CA SER A 251 17.53 20.44 -18.65
C SER A 251 17.77 19.07 -18.02
N CYS A 252 16.69 18.30 -17.82
CA CYS A 252 16.74 16.93 -17.31
C CYS A 252 16.40 15.87 -18.36
N THR A 253 16.37 16.22 -19.65
CA THR A 253 16.02 15.26 -20.72
C THR A 253 17.01 14.10 -20.82
N LYS A 254 18.29 14.32 -20.47
CA LYS A 254 19.34 13.29 -20.42
C LYS A 254 19.57 12.71 -19.02
N ALA A 255 18.68 12.98 -18.07
CA ALA A 255 18.83 12.47 -16.71
C ALA A 255 18.65 10.94 -16.68
N ASN A 256 19.22 10.28 -15.68
CA ASN A 256 18.95 8.88 -15.42
C ASN A 256 17.53 8.74 -14.84
N TYR A 257 16.59 8.25 -15.64
CA TYR A 257 15.26 7.82 -15.19
C TYR A 257 15.18 6.30 -15.26
N SER A 258 14.36 5.71 -14.40
CA SER A 258 14.01 4.28 -14.55
C SER A 258 12.78 4.16 -15.42
N HIS A 259 12.78 3.21 -16.35
CA HIS A 259 11.62 2.85 -17.16
C HIS A 259 11.04 1.51 -16.68
N PHE A 260 9.71 1.41 -16.66
CA PHE A 260 9.01 0.14 -16.54
C PHE A 260 7.68 0.22 -17.28
N HIS A 261 7.18 -0.94 -17.71
CA HIS A 261 5.86 -1.02 -18.32
C HIS A 261 4.81 -1.43 -17.29
N HIS A 262 3.80 -0.61 -17.09
CA HIS A 262 2.62 -0.93 -16.29
C HIS A 262 1.54 -1.52 -17.18
N ALA A 263 1.09 -2.72 -16.87
CA ALA A 263 0.13 -3.47 -17.67
C ALA A 263 -1.15 -2.70 -18.06
N ILE A 264 -1.67 -1.84 -17.18
CA ILE A 264 -2.91 -1.08 -17.45
C ILE A 264 -2.64 0.28 -18.10
N TYR A 265 -1.58 0.96 -17.68
CA TYR A 265 -1.36 2.37 -18.04
C TYR A 265 -0.41 2.51 -19.23
N GLY A 266 0.50 1.57 -19.41
CA GLY A 266 1.54 1.61 -20.44
C GLY A 266 2.89 1.98 -19.86
N ASN A 267 3.66 2.78 -20.58
CA ASN A 267 5.03 3.08 -20.20
C ASN A 267 5.08 4.11 -19.08
N CYS A 268 5.89 3.80 -18.06
CA CYS A 268 6.11 4.62 -16.89
C CYS A 268 7.58 4.99 -16.79
N TYR A 269 7.82 6.25 -16.42
CA TYR A 269 9.15 6.82 -16.24
C TYR A 269 9.23 7.43 -14.85
N THR A 270 10.17 6.97 -14.04
CA THR A 270 10.39 7.50 -12.68
C THR A 270 11.65 8.34 -12.64
N PHE A 271 11.47 9.61 -12.31
CA PHE A 271 12.55 10.54 -12.04
C PHE A 271 13.00 10.45 -10.58
N ASN A 272 14.29 10.64 -10.36
CA ASN A 272 14.88 10.72 -9.02
C ASN A 272 14.62 9.48 -8.14
N GLN A 273 14.57 8.27 -8.72
CA GLN A 273 14.46 7.02 -7.96
C GLN A 273 15.84 6.56 -7.47
N ASN A 274 15.95 6.12 -6.21
CA ASN A 274 17.20 5.68 -5.61
C ASN A 274 17.30 4.15 -5.49
N ARG A 275 17.40 3.45 -6.63
CA ARG A 275 17.57 1.98 -6.62
C ARG A 275 18.98 1.52 -6.26
N SER A 276 20.00 2.31 -6.58
CA SER A 276 21.41 1.87 -6.51
C SER A 276 22.27 2.64 -5.49
N GLY A 277 21.65 3.40 -4.58
CA GLY A 277 22.38 4.25 -3.63
C GLY A 277 23.12 5.42 -4.29
N GLN A 278 22.69 5.87 -5.47
CA GLN A 278 23.32 6.99 -6.16
C GLN A 278 23.18 8.27 -5.34
N SER A 279 24.31 8.97 -5.15
CA SER A 279 24.42 10.16 -4.29
C SER A 279 23.80 11.43 -4.88
N ASN A 280 23.47 11.43 -6.18
CA ASN A 280 23.04 12.63 -6.89
C ASN A 280 21.51 12.78 -6.89
N LEU A 281 20.90 12.78 -5.71
CA LEU A 281 19.47 13.03 -5.56
C LEU A 281 19.14 14.50 -5.80
N TRP A 282 18.08 14.75 -6.57
CA TRP A 282 17.55 16.09 -6.74
C TRP A 282 17.06 16.63 -5.42
N SER A 283 17.37 17.89 -5.16
CA SER A 283 16.97 18.60 -3.94
C SER A 283 16.53 20.00 -4.31
N SER A 284 15.45 20.45 -3.68
CA SER A 284 14.92 21.80 -3.87
C SER A 284 15.33 22.65 -2.68
N SER A 285 16.07 23.73 -2.94
CA SER A 285 16.51 24.69 -1.92
C SER A 285 15.49 25.79 -1.66
N MET A 286 14.61 26.07 -2.61
CA MET A 286 13.67 27.18 -2.54
C MET A 286 12.34 26.81 -3.19
N PRO A 287 11.20 27.04 -2.50
CA PRO A 287 9.89 26.78 -3.08
C PRO A 287 9.63 27.69 -4.29
N GLY A 288 8.89 27.19 -5.26
CA GLY A 288 8.49 27.94 -6.46
C GLY A 288 8.51 27.09 -7.73
N ILE A 289 7.71 27.49 -8.73
CA ILE A 289 7.53 26.72 -9.98
C ILE A 289 8.85 26.58 -10.74
N LYS A 290 9.69 27.63 -10.77
CA LYS A 290 10.99 27.63 -11.46
C LYS A 290 12.01 26.66 -10.85
N ASN A 291 11.92 26.45 -9.53
CA ASN A 291 12.82 25.59 -8.76
C ASN A 291 12.28 24.14 -8.63
N GLY A 292 11.19 23.84 -9.33
CA GLY A 292 10.54 22.54 -9.34
C GLY A 292 10.85 21.74 -10.61
N LEU A 293 10.08 20.67 -10.80
CA LEU A 293 10.08 19.87 -12.02
C LEU A 293 9.03 20.43 -12.99
N THR A 294 9.44 20.71 -14.22
CA THR A 294 8.56 21.12 -15.33
C THR A 294 8.69 20.08 -16.44
N LEU A 295 7.55 19.49 -16.82
CA LEU A 295 7.47 18.49 -17.87
C LEU A 295 6.52 18.96 -18.97
N ILE A 296 6.90 18.73 -20.23
CA ILE A 296 5.98 18.81 -21.38
C ILE A 296 5.77 17.39 -21.87
N LEU A 297 4.54 16.91 -21.76
CA LEU A 297 4.16 15.54 -22.10
C LEU A 297 3.37 15.51 -23.41
N ARG A 298 3.70 14.55 -24.27
CA ARG A 298 2.93 14.24 -25.48
C ARG A 298 2.00 13.07 -25.18
N THR A 299 0.70 13.32 -25.27
CA THR A 299 -0.33 12.29 -25.05
C THR A 299 -0.87 11.83 -26.39
N GLU A 300 -0.62 10.57 -26.76
CA GLU A 300 -1.19 9.99 -27.98
C GLU A 300 -2.70 9.85 -27.87
N GLN A 301 -3.44 10.21 -28.94
CA GLN A 301 -4.92 10.14 -28.96
C GLN A 301 -5.48 8.99 -29.79
N HIS A 302 -4.68 8.39 -30.69
CA HIS A 302 -5.17 7.48 -31.73
C HIS A 302 -4.82 6.00 -31.48
N ASP A 303 -3.93 5.71 -30.52
CA ASP A 303 -3.36 4.36 -30.32
C ASP A 303 -3.91 3.64 -29.08
N TYR A 304 -4.98 4.13 -28.46
CA TYR A 304 -5.55 3.52 -27.25
C TYR A 304 -6.14 2.14 -27.55
N ILE A 305 -5.93 1.18 -26.62
CA ILE A 305 -6.80 -0.01 -26.52
C ILE A 305 -8.11 0.45 -25.86
N PRO A 306 -9.19 0.74 -26.61
CA PRO A 306 -10.33 1.50 -26.08
C PRO A 306 -11.06 0.78 -24.94
N LEU A 307 -10.91 -0.55 -24.88
CA LEU A 307 -11.55 -1.44 -23.91
C LEU A 307 -10.77 -1.55 -22.59
N LEU A 308 -9.48 -1.18 -22.57
CA LEU A 308 -8.65 -1.13 -21.37
C LEU A 308 -8.47 0.30 -20.87
N SER A 309 -8.14 1.23 -21.77
CA SER A 309 -7.96 2.63 -21.45
C SER A 309 -8.91 3.49 -22.26
N SER A 310 -9.93 4.00 -21.56
CA SER A 310 -10.89 4.97 -22.09
C SER A 310 -10.53 6.41 -21.69
N VAL A 311 -9.34 6.63 -21.11
CA VAL A 311 -8.94 7.92 -20.55
C VAL A 311 -7.76 8.45 -21.34
N ALA A 312 -7.91 9.65 -21.88
CA ALA A 312 -6.82 10.37 -22.53
C ALA A 312 -6.05 11.24 -21.53
N GLY A 313 -4.73 11.27 -21.65
CA GLY A 313 -3.87 12.07 -20.77
C GLY A 313 -2.61 11.31 -20.33
N ALA A 314 -2.05 11.76 -19.21
CA ALA A 314 -0.96 11.10 -18.51
C ALA A 314 -1.33 10.92 -17.03
N ARG A 315 -0.70 9.95 -16.36
CA ARG A 315 -0.90 9.71 -14.92
C ARG A 315 0.39 10.00 -14.18
N VAL A 316 0.32 10.77 -13.10
CA VAL A 316 1.49 11.16 -12.30
C VAL A 316 1.34 10.67 -10.88
N LEU A 317 2.44 10.20 -10.30
CA LEU A 317 2.55 9.76 -8.92
C LEU A 317 3.80 10.39 -8.31
N VAL A 318 3.66 10.87 -7.07
CA VAL A 318 4.78 11.35 -6.25
C VAL A 318 4.96 10.38 -5.10
N HIS A 319 6.18 9.86 -4.92
CA HIS A 319 6.47 8.85 -3.90
C HIS A 319 7.88 8.99 -3.33
N GLY A 320 8.20 8.23 -2.27
CA GLY A 320 9.54 8.19 -1.69
C GLY A 320 10.58 7.60 -2.64
N HIS A 321 11.84 7.99 -2.50
CA HIS A 321 12.94 7.60 -3.42
C HIS A 321 13.17 6.09 -3.54
N LYS A 322 12.87 5.35 -2.48
CA LYS A 322 13.06 3.90 -2.39
C LYS A 322 11.74 3.13 -2.30
N GLU A 323 10.63 3.83 -2.46
CA GLU A 323 9.31 3.24 -2.55
C GLU A 323 9.03 2.84 -4.02
N PRO A 324 8.24 1.78 -4.25
CA PRO A 324 7.79 1.42 -5.59
C PRO A 324 6.69 2.35 -6.07
N ALA A 325 6.57 2.49 -7.39
CA ALA A 325 5.57 3.34 -8.03
C ALA A 325 4.22 2.61 -8.19
N PHE A 326 3.43 2.53 -7.12
CA PHE A 326 2.08 1.95 -7.17
C PHE A 326 1.05 2.93 -7.78
N MET A 327 1.01 2.96 -9.11
CA MET A 327 0.16 3.88 -9.89
C MET A 327 -1.34 3.74 -9.63
N ASP A 328 -1.80 2.57 -9.18
CA ASP A 328 -3.21 2.29 -8.86
C ASP A 328 -3.68 2.93 -7.56
N ASP A 329 -2.76 3.23 -6.61
CA ASP A 329 -3.13 3.64 -5.26
C ASP A 329 -3.41 5.16 -5.19
N SER A 330 -2.42 5.98 -5.56
CA SER A 330 -2.45 7.44 -5.35
C SER A 330 -2.07 8.26 -6.59
N GLY A 331 -2.07 7.64 -7.78
CA GLY A 331 -1.82 8.36 -9.02
C GLY A 331 -2.97 9.33 -9.35
N PHE A 332 -2.63 10.50 -9.92
CA PHE A 332 -3.62 11.46 -10.43
C PHE A 332 -3.47 11.64 -11.94
N ASN A 333 -4.60 11.87 -12.63
CA ASN A 333 -4.61 12.03 -14.08
C ASN A 333 -4.44 13.50 -14.46
N ILE A 334 -3.66 13.75 -15.50
CA ILE A 334 -3.43 15.06 -16.10
C ILE A 334 -4.14 15.09 -17.46
N PRO A 335 -5.08 16.02 -17.68
CA PRO A 335 -5.79 16.13 -18.94
C PRO A 335 -4.86 16.68 -20.04
N PRO A 336 -5.03 16.23 -21.29
CA PRO A 336 -4.31 16.80 -22.43
C PRO A 336 -4.78 18.24 -22.71
N GLY A 337 -3.88 19.09 -23.23
CA GLY A 337 -4.23 20.46 -23.62
C GLY A 337 -4.41 21.44 -22.45
N MET A 338 -3.85 21.11 -21.29
CA MET A 338 -3.85 21.97 -20.10
C MET A 338 -2.48 21.92 -19.41
N GLU A 339 -2.10 23.03 -18.81
CA GLU A 339 -1.01 23.07 -17.84
C GLU A 339 -1.61 22.75 -16.45
N THR A 340 -0.98 21.82 -15.75
CA THR A 340 -1.38 21.40 -14.40
C THR A 340 -0.25 21.72 -13.44
N SER A 341 -0.43 22.75 -12.62
CA SER A 341 0.52 23.14 -11.58
C SER A 341 0.23 22.37 -10.30
N ILE A 342 1.13 21.45 -9.90
CA ILE A 342 0.98 20.65 -8.69
C ILE A 342 1.85 21.23 -7.56
N GLY A 343 1.20 21.77 -6.53
CA GLY A 343 1.82 22.06 -5.25
C GLY A 343 1.91 20.80 -4.39
N MET A 344 3.02 20.62 -3.69
CA MET A 344 3.27 19.46 -2.84
C MET A 344 3.60 19.90 -1.41
N LYS A 345 3.01 19.21 -0.44
CA LYS A 345 3.36 19.35 0.98
C LYS A 345 3.75 17.97 1.50
N LYS A 346 4.99 17.85 1.97
CA LYS A 346 5.50 16.62 2.58
C LYS A 346 5.14 16.60 4.06
N GLU A 347 4.51 15.52 4.50
CA GLU A 347 4.24 15.24 5.91
C GLU A 347 4.91 13.92 6.28
N THR A 348 5.67 13.91 7.38
CA THR A 348 6.34 12.71 7.86
C THR A 348 5.87 12.40 9.26
N VAL A 349 5.44 11.16 9.48
CA VAL A 349 5.03 10.64 10.77
C VAL A 349 6.04 9.59 11.20
N ASN A 350 6.73 9.83 12.30
CA ASN A 350 7.61 8.85 12.93
C ASN A 350 6.98 8.33 14.22
N ARG A 351 6.73 7.02 14.31
CA ARG A 351 6.13 6.35 15.46
C ARG A 351 7.18 5.58 16.24
N MET A 352 7.01 5.49 17.56
CA MET A 352 7.85 4.62 18.39
C MET A 352 7.40 3.17 18.22
N GLY A 353 8.31 2.28 17.80
CA GLY A 353 8.03 0.86 17.63
C GLY A 353 8.00 0.05 18.93
N GLY A 354 7.92 -1.27 18.80
CA GLY A 354 7.98 -2.22 19.91
C GLY A 354 6.76 -2.15 20.82
N LYS A 355 6.96 -1.87 22.10
CA LYS A 355 5.87 -1.90 23.10
C LYS A 355 4.94 -0.68 23.07
N TYR A 356 5.36 0.41 22.39
CA TYR A 356 4.60 1.67 22.33
C TYR A 356 3.60 1.70 21.16
N SER A 357 3.97 1.10 20.02
CA SER A 357 3.10 0.99 18.86
C SER A 357 3.41 -0.29 18.09
N ASP A 358 2.37 -0.88 17.52
CA ASP A 358 2.49 -1.97 16.57
C ASP A 358 2.90 -1.44 15.19
N CYS A 359 4.21 -1.19 15.04
CA CYS A 359 4.81 -0.80 13.77
C CYS A 359 6.15 -1.51 13.57
N SER A 360 6.55 -1.64 12.31
CA SER A 360 7.82 -2.22 11.88
C SER A 360 8.76 -1.11 11.38
N GLU A 361 10.05 -1.20 11.69
CA GLU A 361 11.03 -0.22 11.21
C GLU A 361 11.47 -0.50 9.77
N ASP A 362 11.69 -1.78 9.42
CA ASP A 362 12.27 -2.21 8.15
C ASP A 362 11.58 -3.45 7.52
N GLY A 363 10.56 -3.99 8.18
CA GLY A 363 9.86 -5.20 7.77
C GLY A 363 10.53 -6.52 8.19
N SER A 364 11.67 -6.48 8.90
CA SER A 364 12.41 -7.69 9.30
C SER A 364 11.66 -8.59 10.30
N ASP A 365 10.74 -8.00 11.07
CA ASP A 365 9.87 -8.66 12.03
C ASP A 365 8.55 -9.17 11.43
N VAL A 366 8.38 -9.04 10.12
CA VAL A 366 7.18 -9.44 9.38
C VAL A 366 7.42 -10.77 8.65
N ASP A 367 6.57 -11.76 8.93
CA ASP A 367 6.61 -13.10 8.32
C ASP A 367 6.03 -13.14 6.88
N VAL A 368 6.34 -12.11 6.09
CA VAL A 368 5.97 -12.01 4.67
C VAL A 368 7.19 -11.55 3.91
N LYS A 369 7.68 -12.41 3.01
CA LYS A 369 8.80 -12.08 2.14
C LYS A 369 8.43 -10.89 1.24
N ASN A 370 9.27 -9.85 1.24
CA ASN A 370 9.16 -8.75 0.31
C ASN A 370 9.54 -9.21 -1.11
N LEU A 371 8.58 -9.18 -2.03
CA LEU A 371 8.80 -9.52 -3.45
C LEU A 371 9.22 -8.31 -4.30
N PHE A 372 9.15 -7.10 -3.76
CA PHE A 372 9.54 -5.87 -4.45
C PHE A 372 10.98 -5.50 -4.09
N GLU A 373 11.76 -5.05 -5.07
CA GLU A 373 13.09 -4.48 -4.88
C GLU A 373 13.00 -3.04 -4.30
N SER A 374 12.37 -2.91 -3.14
CA SER A 374 12.08 -1.62 -2.49
C SER A 374 12.13 -1.73 -0.97
N GLU A 375 12.12 -0.58 -0.29
CA GLU A 375 11.93 -0.54 1.17
C GLU A 375 10.54 -1.04 1.58
N TYR A 376 10.43 -1.44 2.84
CA TYR A 376 9.18 -1.92 3.42
C TYR A 376 8.11 -0.84 3.43
N THR A 377 6.95 -1.16 2.88
CA THR A 377 5.73 -0.39 3.05
C THR A 377 4.57 -1.35 3.33
N GLU A 378 3.49 -0.83 3.91
CA GLU A 378 2.27 -1.62 4.15
C GLU A 378 1.77 -2.25 2.84
N GLN A 379 1.73 -1.48 1.74
CA GLN A 379 1.26 -1.95 0.44
C GLN A 379 2.19 -3.00 -0.20
N VAL A 380 3.50 -2.84 -0.05
CA VAL A 380 4.50 -3.84 -0.49
C VAL A 380 4.25 -5.19 0.17
N CYS A 381 4.07 -5.19 1.49
CA CYS A 381 3.80 -6.41 2.26
C CYS A 381 2.46 -7.04 1.88
N VAL A 382 1.39 -6.24 1.82
CA VAL A 382 0.04 -6.74 1.53
C VAL A 382 -0.02 -7.37 0.14
N ARG A 383 0.59 -6.74 -0.87
CA ARG A 383 0.67 -7.28 -2.25
C ARG A 383 1.54 -8.53 -2.33
N SER A 384 2.65 -8.56 -1.60
CA SER A 384 3.52 -9.74 -1.52
C SER A 384 2.84 -10.93 -0.83
N CYS A 385 2.07 -10.67 0.23
CA CYS A 385 1.25 -11.68 0.92
C CYS A 385 0.17 -12.26 -0.01
N PHE A 386 -0.55 -11.41 -0.75
CA PHE A 386 -1.54 -11.88 -1.71
C PHE A 386 -0.90 -12.71 -2.82
N GLN A 387 0.24 -12.26 -3.37
CA GLN A 387 0.96 -13.00 -4.42
C GLN A 387 1.44 -14.37 -3.92
N ALA A 388 1.99 -14.44 -2.71
CA ALA A 388 2.40 -15.70 -2.10
C ALA A 388 1.21 -16.67 -1.93
N ALA A 389 0.07 -16.17 -1.43
CA ALA A 389 -1.14 -16.97 -1.30
C ALA A 389 -1.71 -17.44 -2.65
N MET A 390 -1.52 -16.65 -3.71
CA MET A 390 -1.94 -17.00 -5.07
C MET A 390 -1.07 -18.10 -5.65
N VAL A 391 0.25 -18.03 -5.49
CA VAL A 391 1.17 -19.11 -5.90
C VAL A 391 0.88 -20.39 -5.11
N GLU A 392 0.73 -20.30 -3.79
CA GLU A 392 0.48 -21.46 -2.91
C GLU A 392 -0.83 -22.19 -3.26
N ARG A 393 -1.91 -21.46 -3.53
CA ARG A 393 -3.26 -22.05 -3.71
C ARG A 393 -3.66 -22.28 -5.16
N CYS A 394 -3.22 -21.41 -6.07
CA CYS A 394 -3.59 -21.47 -7.48
C CYS A 394 -2.48 -22.04 -8.37
N GLY A 395 -1.26 -22.21 -7.85
CA GLY A 395 -0.11 -22.76 -8.57
C GLY A 395 0.56 -21.79 -9.55
N CYS A 396 0.12 -20.53 -9.60
CA CYS A 396 0.65 -19.51 -10.50
C CYS A 396 0.51 -18.11 -9.90
N GLY A 397 1.34 -17.16 -10.34
CA GLY A 397 1.32 -15.78 -9.85
C GLY A 397 0.48 -14.82 -10.70
N TYR A 398 0.01 -13.75 -10.06
CA TYR A 398 -0.68 -12.66 -10.74
C TYR A 398 0.30 -11.80 -11.53
N ALA A 399 -0.03 -11.46 -12.78
CA ALA A 399 0.88 -10.76 -13.70
C ALA A 399 1.26 -9.32 -13.28
N PHE A 400 0.51 -8.69 -12.37
CA PHE A 400 0.80 -7.31 -11.94
C PHE A 400 1.76 -7.22 -10.76
N TYR A 401 2.07 -8.36 -10.13
CA TYR A 401 2.97 -8.40 -8.98
C TYR A 401 4.21 -9.21 -9.34
N PRO A 402 5.39 -8.83 -8.83
CA PRO A 402 6.60 -9.60 -9.02
C PRO A 402 6.42 -11.06 -8.54
N LEU A 403 7.18 -11.97 -9.15
CA LEU A 403 7.22 -13.37 -8.77
C LEU A 403 8.50 -13.70 -7.99
N SER A 404 8.46 -14.76 -7.18
CA SER A 404 9.71 -15.31 -6.66
C SER A 404 10.43 -16.10 -7.77
N PRO A 405 11.78 -16.24 -7.69
CA PRO A 405 12.53 -17.01 -8.66
C PRO A 405 12.03 -18.47 -8.75
N GLY A 406 11.67 -18.91 -9.95
CA GLY A 406 11.17 -20.27 -10.21
C GLY A 406 9.64 -20.39 -10.31
N ASP A 407 8.89 -19.39 -9.85
CA ASP A 407 7.45 -19.35 -10.05
C ASP A 407 7.10 -18.83 -11.46
N GLU A 408 5.92 -19.19 -11.97
CA GLU A 408 5.42 -18.72 -13.26
C GLU A 408 4.09 -17.96 -13.16
N PHE A 409 3.86 -17.07 -14.12
CA PHE A 409 2.61 -16.31 -14.20
C PHE A 409 1.44 -17.18 -14.66
N CYS A 410 0.23 -16.81 -14.25
CA CYS A 410 -0.99 -17.51 -14.66
C CYS A 410 -1.27 -17.36 -16.15
N ASP A 411 -1.62 -18.48 -16.78
CA ASP A 411 -2.05 -18.58 -18.17
C ASP A 411 -3.13 -19.66 -18.28
N TYR A 412 -4.31 -19.39 -18.84
CA TYR A 412 -5.39 -20.36 -19.03
C TYR A 412 -4.99 -21.55 -19.93
N ASN A 413 -3.91 -21.43 -20.71
CA ASN A 413 -3.36 -22.57 -21.47
C ASN A 413 -2.65 -23.58 -20.56
N LYS A 414 -2.03 -23.12 -19.47
CA LYS A 414 -1.34 -23.96 -18.47
C LYS A 414 -2.24 -24.29 -17.28
N HIS A 415 -2.89 -23.25 -16.75
CA HIS A 415 -3.69 -23.23 -15.53
C HIS A 415 -5.15 -22.89 -15.88
N LYS A 416 -5.92 -23.86 -16.39
CA LYS A 416 -7.28 -23.62 -16.94
C LYS A 416 -8.26 -22.96 -15.95
N SER A 417 -8.08 -23.18 -14.65
CA SER A 417 -8.96 -22.65 -13.60
C SER A 417 -8.37 -21.49 -12.80
N TRP A 418 -7.27 -20.86 -13.26
CA TRP A 418 -6.62 -19.78 -12.50
C TRP A 418 -7.60 -18.64 -12.18
N GLY A 419 -8.50 -18.30 -13.10
CA GLY A 419 -9.51 -17.26 -12.90
C GLY A 419 -10.50 -17.61 -11.78
N HIS A 420 -10.98 -18.85 -11.72
CA HIS A 420 -11.86 -19.29 -10.64
C HIS A 420 -11.16 -19.19 -9.27
N CYS A 421 -9.91 -19.63 -9.21
CA CYS A 421 -9.10 -19.54 -7.99
C CYS A 421 -8.85 -18.09 -7.56
N TYR A 422 -8.41 -17.23 -8.49
CA TYR A 422 -8.15 -15.81 -8.26
C TYR A 422 -9.36 -15.06 -7.70
N TYR A 423 -10.53 -15.22 -8.31
CA TYR A 423 -11.74 -14.52 -7.86
C TYR A 423 -12.22 -14.99 -6.48
N LYS A 424 -12.07 -16.29 -6.15
CA LYS A 424 -12.30 -16.76 -4.77
C LYS A 424 -11.29 -16.18 -3.80
N LEU A 425 -10.02 -16.17 -4.18
CA LEU A 425 -8.93 -15.66 -3.35
C LEU A 425 -9.10 -14.16 -3.07
N ILE A 426 -9.58 -13.38 -4.03
CA ILE A 426 -9.92 -11.96 -3.83
C ILE A 426 -10.98 -11.76 -2.74
N ILE A 427 -12.01 -12.62 -2.67
CA ILE A 427 -13.02 -12.52 -1.61
C ILE A 427 -12.40 -12.84 -0.26
N GLU A 428 -11.57 -13.88 -0.19
CA GLU A 428 -10.88 -14.21 1.06
C GLU A 428 -9.90 -13.11 1.48
N PHE A 429 -9.23 -12.49 0.53
CA PHE A 429 -8.35 -11.35 0.76
C PHE A 429 -9.12 -10.15 1.31
N THR A 430 -10.18 -9.71 0.62
CA THR A 430 -11.00 -8.56 1.02
C THR A 430 -11.77 -8.78 2.32
N SER A 431 -12.11 -10.03 2.65
CA SER A 431 -12.70 -10.41 3.96
C SER A 431 -11.65 -10.70 5.05
N ASN A 432 -10.37 -10.41 4.78
CA ASN A 432 -9.24 -10.66 5.68
C ASN A 432 -9.09 -12.12 6.16
N LYS A 433 -9.63 -13.11 5.44
CA LYS A 433 -9.45 -14.54 5.74
C LYS A 433 -8.02 -15.02 5.48
N LEU A 434 -7.31 -14.37 4.57
CA LEU A 434 -5.88 -14.63 4.32
C LEU A 434 -4.98 -14.09 5.43
N GLY A 435 -5.49 -13.18 6.28
CA GLY A 435 -4.74 -12.57 7.36
C GLY A 435 -3.60 -11.64 6.90
N CYS A 436 -3.57 -11.22 5.63
CA CYS A 436 -2.51 -10.33 5.13
C CYS A 436 -2.47 -8.99 5.89
N PHE A 437 -3.64 -8.41 6.22
CA PHE A 437 -3.71 -7.15 6.95
C PHE A 437 -3.31 -7.28 8.43
N SER A 438 -3.38 -8.48 9.01
CA SER A 438 -2.88 -8.75 10.37
C SER A 438 -1.41 -9.14 10.41
N LYS A 439 -0.89 -9.76 9.33
CA LYS A 439 0.53 -10.12 9.21
C LYS A 439 1.39 -8.91 8.89
N CYS A 440 0.90 -8.03 8.01
CA CYS A 440 1.61 -6.83 7.59
C CYS A 440 1.40 -5.70 8.60
N ARG A 441 2.46 -5.36 9.34
CA ARG A 441 2.46 -4.22 10.26
C ARG A 441 2.57 -2.91 9.49
N LYS A 442 2.18 -1.81 10.12
CA LYS A 442 2.40 -0.48 9.55
C LYS A 442 3.87 -0.08 9.71
N PRO A 443 4.47 0.65 8.76
CA PRO A 443 5.82 1.18 8.95
C PRO A 443 5.82 2.26 10.03
N CYS A 444 6.88 2.29 10.86
CA CYS A 444 7.02 3.29 11.92
C CYS A 444 7.25 4.70 11.33
N LEU A 445 8.04 4.79 10.26
CA LEU A 445 8.29 6.00 9.50
C LEU A 445 7.41 6.01 8.25
N VAL A 446 6.46 6.94 8.18
CA VAL A 446 5.60 7.17 7.01
C VAL A 446 5.87 8.56 6.46
N SER A 447 6.10 8.68 5.16
CA SER A 447 6.14 9.97 4.46
C SER A 447 5.00 10.06 3.45
N GLU A 448 4.13 11.03 3.62
CA GLU A 448 3.01 11.31 2.72
C GLU A 448 3.22 12.64 2.00
N TYR A 449 2.74 12.69 0.75
CA TYR A 449 2.75 13.90 -0.07
C TYR A 449 1.32 14.34 -0.32
N GLN A 450 0.90 15.41 0.35
CA GLN A 450 -0.37 16.07 0.06
C GLN A 450 -0.21 16.89 -1.22
N LEU A 451 -1.08 16.66 -2.19
CA LEU A 451 -1.02 17.28 -3.51
C LEU A 451 -2.18 18.25 -3.70
N THR A 452 -1.88 19.44 -4.21
CA THR A 452 -2.88 20.44 -4.62
C THR A 452 -2.65 20.80 -6.08
N ALA A 453 -3.70 20.77 -6.92
CA ALA A 453 -3.57 21.04 -8.35
C ALA A 453 -4.29 22.33 -8.75
N GLY A 454 -3.61 23.17 -9.53
CA GLY A 454 -4.18 24.28 -10.29
C GLY A 454 -4.13 23.98 -11.78
N TYR A 455 -5.17 24.36 -12.52
CA TYR A 455 -5.30 24.07 -13.94
C TYR A 455 -5.41 25.35 -14.76
N SER A 456 -4.65 25.44 -15.84
CA SER A 456 -4.68 26.53 -16.82
C SER A 456 -4.69 25.96 -18.24
N LYS A 457 -5.23 26.70 -19.20
CA LYS A 457 -5.27 26.25 -20.60
C LYS A 457 -3.88 26.37 -21.23
N TRP A 458 -3.39 25.29 -21.85
CA TRP A 458 -2.13 25.28 -22.58
C TRP A 458 -2.23 24.42 -23.86
N PRO A 459 -1.94 24.95 -25.06
CA PRO A 459 -1.47 26.30 -25.34
C PRO A 459 -2.59 27.35 -25.30
N ASN A 460 -2.19 28.62 -25.13
CA ASN A 460 -3.11 29.75 -25.33
C ASN A 460 -3.38 29.99 -26.84
N ARG A 461 -4.42 30.77 -27.17
CA ARG A 461 -4.83 31.00 -28.57
C ARG A 461 -3.73 31.62 -29.43
N VAL A 462 -2.92 32.52 -28.87
CA VAL A 462 -1.86 33.21 -29.63
C VAL A 462 -0.73 32.22 -29.94
N SER A 463 -0.27 31.47 -28.94
CA SER A 463 0.77 30.46 -29.08
C SER A 463 0.40 29.36 -30.07
N GLN A 464 -0.88 28.98 -30.13
CA GLN A 464 -1.39 28.00 -31.08
C GLN A 464 -1.32 28.46 -32.54
N VAL A 465 -1.56 29.75 -32.81
CA VAL A 465 -1.59 30.29 -34.18
C VAL A 465 -0.19 30.67 -34.65
N SER A 466 0.71 31.07 -33.75
CA SER A 466 2.00 31.60 -34.14
C SER A 466 3.12 30.54 -34.11
N TRP A 467 3.37 29.84 -32.98
CA TRP A 467 4.72 29.28 -32.72
C TRP A 467 4.78 27.82 -32.20
N VAL A 468 3.66 27.17 -31.86
CA VAL A 468 3.66 25.86 -31.15
C VAL A 468 3.30 24.64 -32.03
N ASN A 469 3.11 24.81 -33.34
CA ASN A 469 2.90 23.69 -34.28
C ASN A 469 4.21 23.23 -34.93
#